data_AF-A0A1A2BE09-F1
#
_entry.id   AF-A0A1A2BE09-F1
#
_cell.length_a   1.000
_cell.length_b   1.000
_cell.length_c   1.000
_cell.angle_alpha   90.00
_cell.angle_beta   90.00
_cell.angle_gamma   90.00
#
_symmetry.space_group_name_H-M   'P 1'
#
loop_
_entity.id
_entity.type
_entity.pdbx_description
1 polymer ?
#
loop_
_entity_poly.entity_id
_entity_poly.type
_entity_poly.pdbx_seq_one_letter_code
_entity_poly.pdbx_strand_id
1 'polypeptide(L)'
;MQISARGYQQIVHKTAQILSVELPSEYVDQIQHADEVAAAIAEIAATPALTAALHNAVIDAISEGRDYRTDKRIQQLLTSRELAASNISQTARTRAESELRETLVEHSQRILAGWSDALTEHSAALSAAAEAGLNLGNTSAVVAKGGDDMRLLHDAQIAVTAWSAARAGFEALATVAGVNLAGPVPLIYTAAPSEEWVPAVEAAGAQRLDVSPWDLARRRIALALPTLAEYQGRLATFQADRRQRQQEEEKQRAERLVNSW
;
A
#
# COMPACT_ATOMS: atom_id res chain seq x y z
N MET A 1 9.25 7.15 -10.27
CA MET A 1 8.39 6.15 -10.93
C MET A 1 7.07 6.13 -10.18
N GLN A 2 5.99 6.64 -10.77
CA GLN A 2 4.70 6.75 -10.08
C GLN A 2 3.95 5.41 -10.25
N ILE A 3 3.64 4.73 -9.14
CA ILE A 3 2.86 3.48 -9.18
C ILE A 3 1.43 3.82 -9.61
N SER A 4 0.85 3.01 -10.50
CA SER A 4 -0.54 3.18 -10.95
C SER A 4 -1.54 2.81 -9.85
N ALA A 5 -2.78 3.28 -9.95
CA ALA A 5 -3.85 2.92 -9.02
C ALA A 5 -4.00 1.39 -8.88
N ARG A 6 -3.88 0.67 -10.00
CA ARG A 6 -3.89 -0.80 -10.05
C ARG A 6 -2.73 -1.44 -9.30
N GLY A 7 -1.55 -0.83 -9.32
CA GLY A 7 -0.41 -1.29 -8.52
C GLY A 7 -0.68 -1.19 -7.02
N TYR A 8 -1.29 -0.09 -6.56
CA TYR A 8 -1.68 0.05 -5.16
C TYR A 8 -2.78 -0.94 -4.76
N GLN A 9 -3.79 -1.15 -5.60
CA GLN A 9 -4.80 -2.20 -5.39
C GLN A 9 -4.16 -3.58 -5.21
N GLN A 10 -3.20 -3.97 -6.06
CA GLN A 10 -2.50 -5.26 -5.93
C GLN A 10 -1.77 -5.39 -4.59
N ILE A 11 -1.15 -4.30 -4.10
CA ILE A 11 -0.50 -4.28 -2.79
C ILE A 11 -1.54 -4.47 -1.68
N VAL A 12 -2.69 -3.79 -1.76
CA VAL A 12 -3.79 -3.91 -0.78
C VAL A 12 -4.33 -5.34 -0.74
N HIS A 13 -4.64 -5.94 -1.89
CA HIS A 13 -5.11 -7.33 -1.97
C HIS A 13 -4.07 -8.32 -1.45
N LYS A 14 -2.80 -8.17 -1.82
CA LYS A 14 -1.72 -9.02 -1.34
C LYS A 14 -1.54 -8.91 0.18
N THR A 15 -1.68 -7.69 0.72
CA THR A 15 -1.60 -7.44 2.18
C THR A 15 -2.74 -8.14 2.90
N ALA A 16 -3.98 -7.97 2.42
CA ALA A 16 -5.15 -8.65 2.96
C ALA A 16 -5.01 -10.18 2.92
N GLN A 17 -4.48 -10.73 1.82
CA GLN A 17 -4.20 -12.16 1.70
C GLN A 17 -3.15 -12.65 2.72
N ILE A 18 -2.05 -11.91 2.91
CA ILE A 18 -1.00 -12.27 3.87
C ILE A 18 -1.54 -12.23 5.31
N LEU A 19 -2.38 -11.23 5.63
CA LEU A 19 -3.01 -11.10 6.93
C LEU A 19 -4.22 -12.01 7.11
N SER A 20 -4.63 -12.75 6.06
CA SER A 20 -5.86 -13.56 6.04
C SER A 20 -7.12 -12.76 6.44
N VAL A 21 -7.19 -11.51 6.00
CA VAL A 21 -8.32 -10.58 6.26
C VAL A 21 -9.17 -10.44 5.00
N GLU A 22 -10.49 -10.54 5.16
CA GLU A 22 -11.42 -10.23 4.09
C GLU A 22 -11.49 -8.72 3.85
N LEU A 23 -11.38 -8.32 2.59
CA LEU A 23 -11.58 -6.93 2.19
C LEU A 23 -13.09 -6.60 2.20
N PRO A 24 -13.48 -5.33 2.42
CA PRO A 24 -14.89 -4.95 2.37
C PRO A 24 -15.54 -5.38 1.05
N SER A 25 -16.70 -6.05 1.10
CA SER A 25 -17.37 -6.55 -0.12
C SER A 25 -17.70 -5.43 -1.10
N GLU A 26 -18.18 -4.28 -0.59
CA GLU A 26 -18.43 -3.07 -1.38
C GLU A 26 -17.19 -2.61 -2.17
N TYR A 27 -16.00 -2.70 -1.57
CA TYR A 27 -14.74 -2.36 -2.24
C TYR A 27 -14.43 -3.35 -3.37
N VAL A 28 -14.61 -4.65 -3.12
CA VAL A 28 -14.37 -5.70 -4.11
C VAL A 28 -15.34 -5.55 -5.30
N ASP A 29 -16.62 -5.31 -5.02
CA ASP A 29 -17.67 -5.14 -6.04
C ASP A 29 -17.39 -3.92 -6.92
N GLN A 30 -17.01 -2.78 -6.33
CA GLN A 30 -16.69 -1.56 -7.07
C GLN A 30 -15.48 -1.74 -8.00
N ILE A 31 -14.45 -2.46 -7.55
CA ILE A 31 -13.29 -2.71 -8.39
C ILE A 31 -13.62 -3.71 -9.51
N GLN A 32 -14.36 -4.76 -9.20
CA GLN A 32 -14.80 -5.70 -10.23
C GLN A 32 -15.60 -4.97 -11.31
N HIS A 33 -16.52 -4.09 -10.93
CA HIS A 33 -17.28 -3.27 -11.86
C HIS A 33 -16.36 -2.38 -12.72
N ALA A 34 -15.36 -1.73 -12.11
CA ALA A 34 -14.39 -0.91 -12.84
C ALA A 34 -13.56 -1.74 -13.85
N ASP A 35 -13.15 -2.96 -13.49
CA ASP A 35 -12.44 -3.89 -14.37
C ASP A 35 -13.35 -4.36 -15.53
N GLU A 36 -14.63 -4.63 -15.29
CA GLU A 36 -15.62 -4.97 -16.33
C GLU A 36 -15.82 -3.82 -17.33
N VAL A 37 -15.94 -2.58 -16.83
CA VAL A 37 -16.04 -1.38 -17.68
C VAL A 37 -14.75 -1.18 -18.49
N ALA A 38 -13.59 -1.35 -17.86
CA ALA A 38 -12.30 -1.24 -18.56
C ALA A 38 -12.15 -2.30 -19.65
N ALA A 39 -12.58 -3.54 -19.40
CA ALA A 39 -12.58 -4.62 -20.38
C ALA A 39 -13.50 -4.31 -21.57
N ALA A 40 -14.73 -3.86 -21.32
CA ALA A 40 -15.67 -3.45 -22.37
C ALA A 40 -15.11 -2.30 -23.23
N ILE A 41 -14.40 -1.35 -22.64
CA ILE A 41 -13.80 -0.23 -23.40
C ILE A 41 -12.54 -0.66 -24.15
N ALA A 42 -11.79 -1.65 -23.65
CA ALA A 42 -10.68 -2.24 -24.39
C ALA A 42 -11.15 -2.92 -25.69
N GLU A 43 -12.35 -3.49 -25.72
CA GLU A 43 -12.95 -4.04 -26.94
C GLU A 43 -13.24 -2.97 -28.00
N ILE A 44 -13.49 -1.73 -27.59
CA ILE A 44 -13.75 -0.58 -28.47
C ILE A 44 -12.44 -0.04 -29.08
N ALA A 45 -11.26 -0.44 -28.59
CA ALA A 45 -9.98 0.10 -29.05
C ALA A 45 -9.72 -0.16 -30.55
N ALA A 46 -9.07 0.80 -31.22
CA ALA A 46 -8.71 0.72 -32.63
C ALA A 46 -7.60 -0.33 -32.82
N THR A 47 -8.01 -1.59 -32.96
CA THR A 47 -7.07 -2.66 -33.30
C THR A 47 -6.79 -2.65 -34.81
N PRO A 48 -5.59 -3.08 -35.25
CA PRO A 48 -5.33 -3.34 -36.66
C PRO A 48 -6.36 -4.31 -37.28
N ALA A 49 -6.86 -5.26 -36.48
CA ALA A 49 -7.91 -6.18 -36.84
C ALA A 49 -9.25 -5.48 -37.13
N LEU A 50 -9.66 -4.51 -36.30
CA LEU A 50 -10.87 -3.71 -36.55
C LEU A 50 -10.76 -2.92 -37.86
N THR A 51 -9.58 -2.36 -38.14
CA THR A 51 -9.32 -1.61 -39.38
C THR A 51 -9.41 -2.52 -40.60
N ALA A 52 -8.78 -3.70 -40.54
CA ALA A 52 -8.85 -4.70 -41.60
C ALA A 52 -10.30 -5.22 -41.81
N ALA A 53 -11.03 -5.46 -40.72
CA ALA A 53 -12.42 -5.90 -40.78
C ALA A 53 -13.33 -4.85 -41.45
N LEU A 54 -13.14 -3.56 -41.15
CA LEU A 54 -13.86 -2.48 -41.80
C LEU A 54 -13.54 -2.41 -43.30
N HIS A 55 -12.25 -2.46 -43.68
CA HIS A 55 -11.86 -2.41 -45.10
C HIS A 55 -12.40 -3.61 -45.89
N ASN A 56 -12.29 -4.82 -45.34
CA ASN A 56 -12.83 -6.02 -45.98
C ASN A 56 -14.35 -5.94 -46.13
N ALA A 57 -15.07 -5.50 -45.09
CA ALA A 57 -16.53 -5.37 -45.16
C ALA A 57 -16.97 -4.37 -46.24
N VAL A 58 -16.24 -3.26 -46.44
CA VAL A 58 -16.50 -2.30 -47.53
C VAL A 58 -16.22 -2.91 -48.90
N ILE A 59 -15.09 -3.62 -49.06
CA ILE A 59 -14.75 -4.29 -50.31
C ILE A 59 -15.81 -5.35 -50.66
N ASP A 60 -16.20 -6.18 -49.70
CA ASP A 60 -17.22 -7.22 -49.88
C ASP A 60 -18.57 -6.61 -50.28
N ALA A 61 -19.01 -5.53 -49.61
CA ALA A 61 -20.25 -4.84 -49.97
C ALA A 61 -20.22 -4.30 -51.41
N ILE A 62 -19.10 -3.70 -51.83
CA ILE A 62 -18.92 -3.21 -53.21
C ILE A 62 -18.92 -4.37 -54.21
N SER A 63 -18.19 -5.45 -53.91
CA SER A 63 -18.11 -6.64 -54.77
C SER A 63 -19.46 -7.34 -54.94
N GLU A 64 -20.32 -7.31 -53.92
CA GLU A 64 -21.67 -7.87 -53.95
C GLU A 64 -22.72 -6.90 -54.50
N GLY A 65 -22.34 -5.68 -54.91
CA GLY A 65 -23.26 -4.66 -55.42
C GLY A 65 -24.19 -4.05 -54.37
N ARG A 66 -23.86 -4.21 -53.08
CA ARG A 66 -24.60 -3.61 -51.95
C ARG A 66 -24.11 -2.18 -51.72
N ASP A 67 -25.01 -1.29 -51.30
CA ASP A 67 -24.63 0.08 -50.93
C ASP A 67 -23.94 0.09 -49.55
N TYR A 68 -22.61 0.22 -49.57
CA TYR A 68 -21.78 0.24 -48.37
C TYR A 68 -22.13 1.39 -47.41
N ARG A 69 -22.81 2.45 -47.87
CA ARG A 69 -23.16 3.62 -47.03
C ARG A 69 -24.31 3.33 -46.07
N THR A 70 -25.18 2.39 -46.44
CA THR A 70 -26.36 2.01 -45.66
C THR A 70 -26.21 0.65 -44.98
N ASP A 71 -25.08 -0.04 -45.19
CA ASP A 71 -24.77 -1.32 -44.55
C ASP A 71 -24.56 -1.15 -43.04
N LYS A 72 -25.42 -1.80 -42.25
CA LYS A 72 -25.40 -1.72 -40.78
C LYS A 72 -24.10 -2.22 -40.16
N ARG A 73 -23.46 -3.25 -40.74
CA ARG A 73 -22.20 -3.80 -40.24
C ARG A 73 -21.06 -2.83 -40.49
N ILE A 74 -21.01 -2.21 -41.66
CA ILE A 74 -20.02 -1.17 -41.98
C ILE A 74 -20.23 0.06 -41.07
N GLN A 75 -21.48 0.48 -40.85
CA GLN A 75 -21.79 1.58 -39.92
C GLN A 75 -21.34 1.27 -38.50
N GLN A 76 -21.60 0.07 -37.98
CA GLN A 76 -21.10 -0.35 -36.66
C GLN A 76 -19.58 -0.32 -36.58
N LEU A 77 -18.88 -0.89 -37.56
CA LEU A 77 -17.41 -0.91 -37.61
C LEU A 77 -16.81 0.50 -37.73
N LEU A 78 -17.46 1.39 -38.49
CA LEU A 78 -17.08 2.80 -38.63
C LEU A 78 -17.25 3.53 -37.30
N THR A 79 -18.39 3.39 -36.63
CA THR A 79 -18.64 3.99 -35.31
C THR A 79 -17.65 3.49 -34.26
N SER A 80 -17.36 2.19 -34.21
CA SER A 80 -16.32 1.66 -33.31
C SER A 80 -14.95 2.27 -33.59
N ARG A 81 -14.59 2.44 -34.87
CA ARG A 81 -13.33 3.07 -35.27
C ARG A 81 -13.28 4.56 -34.91
N GLU A 82 -14.38 5.28 -35.07
CA GLU A 82 -14.48 6.70 -34.69
C GLU A 82 -14.37 6.89 -33.18
N LEU A 83 -15.07 6.08 -32.38
CA LEU A 83 -14.95 6.07 -30.92
C LEU A 83 -13.52 5.77 -30.48
N ALA A 84 -12.88 4.80 -31.14
CA ALA A 84 -11.48 4.50 -30.88
C ALA A 84 -10.53 5.65 -31.24
N ALA A 85 -10.76 6.30 -32.39
CA ALA A 85 -9.97 7.43 -32.86
C ALA A 85 -10.16 8.67 -31.97
N SER A 86 -11.29 8.80 -31.27
CA SER A 86 -11.58 9.90 -30.33
C SER A 86 -10.95 9.72 -28.94
N ASN A 87 -9.90 8.90 -28.81
CA ASN A 87 -9.19 8.64 -27.55
C ASN A 87 -10.07 8.11 -26.40
N ILE A 88 -11.21 7.46 -26.70
CA ILE A 88 -12.14 6.97 -25.67
C ILE A 88 -11.45 5.99 -24.70
N SER A 89 -10.54 5.15 -25.20
CA SER A 89 -9.79 4.20 -24.38
C SER A 89 -8.85 4.90 -23.41
N GLN A 90 -8.23 6.02 -23.81
CA GLN A 90 -7.37 6.80 -22.92
C GLN A 90 -8.19 7.52 -21.85
N THR A 91 -9.30 8.16 -22.23
CA THR A 91 -10.22 8.81 -21.29
C THR A 91 -10.79 7.82 -20.28
N ALA A 92 -11.22 6.65 -20.75
CA ALA A 92 -11.72 5.58 -19.91
C ALA A 92 -10.67 5.06 -18.93
N ARG A 93 -9.43 4.86 -19.39
CA ARG A 93 -8.33 4.46 -18.51
C ARG A 93 -8.07 5.51 -17.42
N THR A 94 -8.01 6.79 -17.77
CA THR A 94 -7.82 7.88 -16.81
C THR A 94 -8.97 7.91 -15.79
N ARG A 95 -10.21 7.73 -16.26
CA ARG A 95 -11.39 7.69 -15.40
C ARG A 95 -11.36 6.49 -14.45
N ALA A 96 -11.09 5.29 -14.95
CA ALA A 96 -10.97 4.08 -14.14
C ALA A 96 -9.82 4.19 -13.11
N GLU A 97 -8.70 4.82 -13.47
CA GLU A 97 -7.62 5.11 -12.52
C GLU A 97 -8.03 6.11 -11.43
N SER A 98 -8.88 7.09 -11.74
CA SER A 98 -9.44 8.03 -10.75
C SER A 98 -10.43 7.33 -9.81
N GLU A 99 -11.41 6.62 -10.39
CA GLU A 99 -12.44 5.88 -9.64
C GLU A 99 -11.79 4.85 -8.69
N LEU A 100 -10.78 4.10 -9.16
CA LEU A 100 -10.06 3.15 -8.31
C LEU A 100 -9.33 3.84 -7.14
N ARG A 101 -8.75 5.04 -7.36
CA ARG A 101 -8.14 5.79 -6.26
C ARG A 101 -9.18 6.26 -5.26
N GLU A 102 -10.29 6.79 -5.73
CA GLU A 102 -11.40 7.25 -4.88
C GLU A 102 -11.94 6.11 -4.02
N THR A 103 -12.23 4.95 -4.63
CA THR A 103 -12.64 3.72 -3.92
C THR A 103 -11.61 3.28 -2.87
N LEU A 104 -10.31 3.29 -3.20
CA LEU A 104 -9.26 2.98 -2.23
C LEU A 104 -9.23 3.95 -1.04
N VAL A 105 -9.43 5.25 -1.28
CA VAL A 105 -9.48 6.26 -0.22
C VAL A 105 -10.73 6.07 0.64
N GLU A 106 -11.89 5.90 0.03
CA GLU A 106 -13.18 5.72 0.72
C GLU A 106 -13.16 4.52 1.67
N HIS A 107 -12.56 3.41 1.25
CA HIS A 107 -12.49 2.18 2.04
C HIS A 107 -11.24 2.07 2.91
N SER A 108 -10.28 3.00 2.80
CA SER A 108 -8.98 2.92 3.49
C SER A 108 -9.09 2.73 4.99
N GLN A 109 -10.02 3.44 5.66
CA GLN A 109 -10.21 3.33 7.10
C GLN A 109 -10.71 1.95 7.52
N ARG A 110 -11.68 1.38 6.78
CA ARG A 110 -12.21 0.03 7.06
C ARG A 110 -11.15 -1.04 6.81
N ILE A 111 -10.37 -0.91 5.74
CA ILE A 111 -9.27 -1.81 5.41
C ILE A 111 -8.19 -1.78 6.52
N LEU A 112 -7.75 -0.58 6.92
CA LEU A 112 -6.74 -0.43 7.97
C LEU A 112 -7.23 -0.93 9.33
N ALA A 113 -8.51 -0.74 9.67
CA ALA A 113 -9.09 -1.29 10.88
C ALA A 113 -9.03 -2.83 10.89
N GLY A 114 -9.48 -3.49 9.81
CA GLY A 114 -9.40 -4.95 9.70
C GLY A 114 -7.97 -5.49 9.74
N TRP A 115 -7.01 -4.78 9.15
CA TRP A 115 -5.59 -5.14 9.26
C TRP A 115 -5.05 -4.95 10.67
N SER A 116 -5.41 -3.86 11.35
CA SER A 116 -4.99 -3.59 12.73
C SER A 116 -5.48 -4.70 13.67
N ASP A 117 -6.74 -5.10 13.54
CA ASP A 117 -7.33 -6.19 14.33
C ASP A 117 -6.55 -7.50 14.13
N ALA A 118 -6.30 -7.89 12.87
CA ALA A 118 -5.53 -9.11 12.55
C ALA A 118 -4.07 -9.06 13.04
N LEU A 119 -3.46 -7.87 13.08
CA LEU A 119 -2.10 -7.70 13.60
C LEU A 119 -1.99 -7.82 15.12
N THR A 120 -3.11 -7.85 15.85
CA THR A 120 -3.09 -7.99 17.32
C THR A 120 -2.41 -9.28 17.75
N GLU A 121 -2.79 -10.42 17.15
CA GLU A 121 -2.17 -11.72 17.46
C GLU A 121 -0.70 -11.77 17.04
N HIS A 122 -0.37 -11.20 15.87
CA HIS A 122 1.01 -11.11 15.40
C HIS A 122 1.89 -10.25 16.33
N SER A 123 1.35 -9.16 16.87
CA SER A 123 2.05 -8.30 17.83
C SER A 123 2.26 -9.00 19.16
N ALA A 124 1.30 -9.82 19.61
CA ALA A 124 1.43 -10.67 20.78
C ALA A 124 2.52 -11.74 20.58
N ALA A 125 2.58 -12.38 19.40
CA ALA A 125 3.63 -13.35 19.08
C ALA A 125 5.04 -12.74 19.11
N LEU A 126 5.21 -11.53 18.56
CA LEU A 126 6.49 -10.80 18.64
C LEU A 126 6.86 -10.47 20.09
N SER A 127 5.91 -10.01 20.89
CA SER A 127 6.13 -9.72 22.31
C SER A 127 6.53 -10.99 23.08
N ALA A 128 5.82 -12.10 22.89
CA ALA A 128 6.11 -13.36 23.55
C ALA A 128 7.51 -13.91 23.19
N ALA A 129 7.90 -13.87 21.91
CA ALA A 129 9.23 -14.27 21.48
C ALA A 129 10.34 -13.33 22.04
N ALA A 130 10.05 -12.04 22.16
CA ALA A 130 10.96 -11.08 22.78
C ALA A 130 11.14 -11.33 24.28
N GLU A 131 10.06 -11.64 25.01
CA GLU A 131 10.09 -11.99 26.42
C GLU A 131 10.85 -13.29 26.69
N ALA A 132 10.73 -14.28 25.80
CA ALA A 132 11.51 -15.51 25.83
C ALA A 132 12.99 -15.32 25.44
N GLY A 133 13.40 -14.10 25.07
CA GLY A 133 14.78 -13.77 24.71
C GLY A 133 15.26 -14.50 23.45
N LEU A 134 14.35 -14.78 22.52
CA LEU A 134 14.68 -15.44 21.26
C LEU A 134 15.40 -14.48 20.32
N ASN A 135 16.17 -15.05 19.39
CA ASN A 135 16.80 -14.29 18.31
C ASN A 135 16.31 -14.86 16.98
N LEU A 136 15.53 -14.09 16.22
CA LEU A 136 14.93 -14.53 14.96
C LEU A 136 15.97 -14.92 13.88
N GLY A 137 17.19 -14.40 13.98
CA GLY A 137 18.29 -14.72 13.07
C GLY A 137 19.12 -15.95 13.45
N ASN A 138 18.85 -16.57 14.61
CA ASN A 138 19.63 -17.71 15.12
C ASN A 138 18.75 -18.94 15.39
N THR A 139 18.17 -19.49 14.32
CA THR A 139 17.28 -20.66 14.37
C THR A 139 17.93 -21.87 15.02
N SER A 140 19.22 -22.12 14.81
CA SER A 140 19.93 -23.28 15.37
C SER A 140 20.04 -23.24 16.89
N ALA A 141 20.22 -22.06 17.49
CA ALA A 141 20.23 -21.89 18.94
C ALA A 141 18.84 -22.10 19.57
N VAL A 142 17.76 -21.80 18.83
CA VAL A 142 16.38 -22.00 19.29
C VAL A 142 15.99 -23.48 19.24
N VAL A 143 16.41 -24.23 18.21
CA VAL A 143 16.18 -25.68 18.11
C VAL A 143 16.71 -26.41 19.36
N ALA A 144 17.86 -25.98 19.89
CA ALA A 144 18.45 -26.56 21.10
C ALA A 144 17.63 -26.33 22.38
N LYS A 145 16.74 -25.32 22.40
CA LYS A 145 15.89 -25.00 23.56
C LYS A 145 14.57 -25.78 23.58
N GLY A 146 14.17 -26.42 22.48
CA GLY A 146 13.03 -27.33 22.42
C GLY A 146 11.84 -26.83 21.59
N GLY A 147 10.75 -27.62 21.60
CA GLY A 147 9.58 -27.45 20.74
C GLY A 147 8.79 -26.15 20.96
N ASP A 148 8.60 -25.74 22.20
CA ASP A 148 7.82 -24.53 22.51
C ASP A 148 8.52 -23.25 22.02
N ASP A 149 9.84 -23.16 22.19
CA ASP A 149 10.65 -22.04 21.70
C ASP A 149 10.71 -22.01 20.16
N MET A 150 10.69 -23.19 19.52
CA MET A 150 10.58 -23.28 18.05
C MET A 150 9.23 -22.75 17.55
N ARG A 151 8.13 -23.02 18.27
CA ARG A 151 6.81 -22.44 17.94
C ARG A 151 6.83 -20.93 18.08
N LEU A 152 7.32 -20.40 19.19
CA LEU A 152 7.43 -18.94 19.41
C LEU A 152 8.29 -18.25 18.34
N LEU A 153 9.40 -18.88 17.93
CA LEU A 153 10.24 -18.38 16.84
C LEU A 153 9.47 -18.35 15.51
N HIS A 154 8.77 -19.42 15.18
CA HIS A 154 8.00 -19.53 13.94
C HIS A 154 6.88 -18.48 13.88
N ASP A 155 6.10 -18.36 14.95
CA ASP A 155 5.00 -17.40 15.05
C ASP A 155 5.52 -15.95 14.94
N ALA A 156 6.68 -15.67 15.55
CA ALA A 156 7.34 -14.37 15.43
C ALA A 156 7.85 -14.08 14.00
N GLN A 157 8.38 -15.08 13.29
CA GLN A 157 8.79 -14.92 11.88
C GLN A 157 7.60 -14.65 10.96
N ILE A 158 6.47 -15.33 11.18
CA ILE A 158 5.21 -15.04 10.49
C ILE A 158 4.77 -13.61 10.82
N ALA A 159 4.81 -13.21 12.09
CA ALA A 159 4.41 -11.89 12.51
C ALA A 159 5.26 -10.75 11.91
N VAL A 160 6.59 -10.93 11.77
CA VAL A 160 7.44 -9.97 11.04
C VAL A 160 6.99 -9.85 9.59
N THR A 161 6.67 -10.96 8.94
CA THR A 161 6.19 -10.98 7.55
C THR A 161 4.85 -10.25 7.42
N ALA A 162 3.91 -10.52 8.32
CA ALA A 162 2.61 -9.87 8.40
C ALA A 162 2.75 -8.35 8.58
N TRP A 163 3.58 -7.90 9.53
CA TRP A 163 3.84 -6.47 9.75
C TRP A 163 4.55 -5.79 8.57
N SER A 164 5.46 -6.48 7.90
CA SER A 164 6.10 -5.95 6.69
C SER A 164 5.09 -5.78 5.55
N ALA A 165 4.15 -6.72 5.38
CA ALA A 165 3.07 -6.59 4.41
C ALA A 165 2.14 -5.43 4.78
N ALA A 166 1.74 -5.33 6.05
CA ALA A 166 0.91 -4.24 6.55
C ALA A 166 1.55 -2.86 6.35
N ARG A 167 2.87 -2.73 6.57
CA ARG A 167 3.60 -1.49 6.25
C ARG A 167 3.47 -1.14 4.77
N ALA A 168 3.75 -2.09 3.87
CA ALA A 168 3.66 -1.83 2.43
C ALA A 168 2.24 -1.46 2.00
N GLY A 169 1.23 -2.15 2.54
CA GLY A 169 -0.19 -1.81 2.35
C GLY A 169 -0.56 -0.43 2.87
N PHE A 170 -0.07 -0.07 4.06
CA PHE A 170 -0.28 1.25 4.65
C PHE A 170 0.35 2.35 3.78
N GLU A 171 1.61 2.18 3.35
CA GLU A 171 2.30 3.13 2.47
C GLU A 171 1.57 3.31 1.13
N ALA A 172 1.02 2.23 0.57
CA ALA A 172 0.18 2.27 -0.63
C ALA A 172 -1.09 3.11 -0.41
N LEU A 173 -1.85 2.83 0.66
CA LEU A 173 -3.07 3.56 0.99
C LEU A 173 -2.79 5.04 1.29
N ALA A 174 -1.73 5.32 2.06
CA ALA A 174 -1.30 6.69 2.38
C ALA A 174 -0.94 7.46 1.11
N THR A 175 -0.21 6.84 0.18
CA THR A 175 0.17 7.48 -1.09
C THR A 175 -1.05 7.77 -1.96
N VAL A 176 -2.01 6.85 -2.04
CA VAL A 176 -3.25 7.03 -2.79
C VAL A 176 -4.12 8.14 -2.18
N ALA A 177 -4.18 8.22 -0.86
CA ALA A 177 -4.89 9.26 -0.12
C ALA A 177 -4.15 10.61 -0.08
N GLY A 178 -2.97 10.74 -0.69
CA GLY A 178 -2.17 11.96 -0.67
C GLY A 178 -1.58 12.31 0.70
N VAL A 179 -1.46 11.33 1.60
CA VAL A 179 -0.85 11.50 2.93
C VAL A 179 0.68 11.52 2.79
N ASN A 180 1.30 12.57 3.33
CA ASN A 180 2.75 12.72 3.29
C ASN A 180 3.45 11.80 4.30
N LEU A 181 4.26 10.86 3.81
CA LEU A 181 5.06 9.92 4.61
C LEU A 181 6.47 10.47 4.91
N ALA A 182 6.58 11.74 5.30
CA ALA A 182 7.87 12.37 5.61
C ALA A 182 8.42 12.02 7.01
N GLY A 183 7.67 11.25 7.81
CA GLY A 183 8.06 10.82 9.14
C GLY A 183 8.97 9.59 9.15
N PRO A 184 9.63 9.31 10.28
CA PRO A 184 10.38 8.08 10.46
C PRO A 184 9.43 6.86 10.49
N VAL A 185 9.93 5.72 9.99
CA VAL A 185 9.17 4.47 9.84
C VAL A 185 8.43 4.01 11.12
N PRO A 186 8.99 4.12 12.35
CA PRO A 186 8.28 3.72 13.57
C PRO A 186 6.91 4.33 13.78
N LEU A 187 6.60 5.49 13.19
CA LEU A 187 5.27 6.09 13.30
C LEU A 187 4.16 5.19 12.69
N ILE A 188 4.51 4.31 11.74
CA ILE A 188 3.62 3.30 11.17
C ILE A 188 3.46 2.09 12.12
N TYR A 189 4.47 1.81 12.94
CA TYR A 189 4.47 0.62 13.80
C TYR A 189 3.94 0.88 15.21
N THR A 190 4.10 2.09 15.75
CA THR A 190 3.80 2.36 17.16
C THR A 190 3.31 3.79 17.39
N ALA A 191 2.47 3.95 18.42
CA ALA A 191 2.07 5.23 18.96
C ALA A 191 3.01 5.72 20.09
N ALA A 192 4.03 4.93 20.44
CA ALA A 192 4.95 5.28 21.53
C ALA A 192 5.69 6.60 21.24
N PRO A 193 5.99 7.39 22.28
CA PRO A 193 6.82 8.59 22.18
C PRO A 193 8.16 8.31 21.49
N SER A 194 8.66 9.30 20.75
CA SER A 194 9.88 9.11 19.95
C SER A 194 11.12 8.73 20.76
N GLU A 195 11.18 9.15 22.01
CA GLU A 195 12.27 8.83 22.94
C GLU A 195 12.39 7.32 23.19
N GLU A 196 11.28 6.58 23.13
CA GLU A 196 11.26 5.14 23.37
C GLU A 196 11.82 4.34 22.18
N TRP A 197 11.51 4.75 20.95
CA TRP A 197 11.90 4.01 19.74
C TRP A 197 13.14 4.56 19.02
N VAL A 198 13.58 5.79 19.29
CA VAL A 198 14.81 6.37 18.70
C VAL A 198 16.03 5.46 18.88
N PRO A 199 16.29 4.89 20.08
CA PRO A 199 17.41 3.97 20.26
C PRO A 199 17.32 2.70 19.38
N ALA A 200 16.10 2.27 19.00
CA ALA A 200 15.90 1.15 18.07
C ALA A 200 16.31 1.54 16.65
N VAL A 201 15.91 2.75 16.22
CA VAL A 201 16.26 3.31 14.91
C VAL A 201 17.77 3.49 14.78
N GLU A 202 18.42 4.05 15.79
CA GLU A 202 19.88 4.25 15.79
C GLU A 202 20.64 2.92 15.72
N ALA A 203 20.20 1.91 16.49
CA ALA A 203 20.80 0.59 16.49
C ALA A 203 20.66 -0.13 15.12
N ALA A 204 19.49 -0.01 14.48
CA ALA A 204 19.26 -0.55 13.14
C ALA A 204 20.08 0.21 12.09
N GLY A 205 20.13 1.54 12.19
CA GLY A 205 20.91 2.41 11.30
C GLY A 205 22.42 2.14 11.38
N ALA A 206 22.96 1.82 12.56
CA ALA A 206 24.36 1.40 12.72
C ALA A 206 24.69 0.13 11.91
N GLN A 207 23.69 -0.72 11.66
CA GLN A 207 23.79 -1.92 10.84
C GLN A 207 23.37 -1.68 9.38
N ARG A 208 23.06 -0.43 9.00
CA ARG A 208 22.49 -0.04 7.70
C ARG A 208 21.18 -0.75 7.37
N LEU A 209 20.38 -1.00 8.39
CA LEU A 209 19.06 -1.61 8.28
C LEU A 209 17.98 -0.62 8.69
N ASP A 210 16.78 -0.77 8.11
CA ASP A 210 15.59 -0.12 8.62
C ASP A 210 15.14 -0.80 9.92
N VAL A 211 14.58 -0.03 10.83
CA VAL A 211 13.94 -0.56 12.04
C VAL A 211 12.78 -1.48 11.66
N SER A 212 12.77 -2.67 12.24
CA SER A 212 11.72 -3.66 12.04
C SER A 212 10.72 -3.67 13.21
N PRO A 213 9.51 -4.22 13.02
CA PRO A 213 8.58 -4.46 14.14
C PRO A 213 9.20 -5.33 15.25
N TRP A 214 10.12 -6.24 14.89
CA TRP A 214 10.85 -7.05 15.84
C TRP A 214 11.81 -6.25 16.72
N ASP A 215 12.50 -5.25 16.15
CA ASP A 215 13.41 -4.39 16.92
C ASP A 215 12.67 -3.58 17.99
N LEU A 216 11.44 -3.17 17.69
CA LEU A 216 10.55 -2.49 18.63
C LEU A 216 10.01 -3.46 19.69
N ALA A 217 9.55 -4.65 19.30
CA ALA A 217 9.05 -5.66 20.23
C ALA A 217 10.12 -6.11 21.24
N ARG A 218 11.38 -6.28 20.80
CA ARG A 218 12.53 -6.59 21.69
C ARG A 218 12.75 -5.54 22.78
N ARG A 219 12.32 -4.31 22.54
CA ARG A 219 12.38 -3.19 23.49
C ARG A 219 11.08 -3.01 24.28
N ARG A 220 10.15 -3.97 24.17
CA ARG A 220 8.82 -3.96 24.81
C ARG A 220 7.97 -2.75 24.39
N ILE A 221 8.17 -2.28 23.16
CA ILE A 221 7.37 -1.19 22.59
C ILE A 221 6.14 -1.81 21.93
N ALA A 222 4.96 -1.38 22.35
CA ALA A 222 3.70 -1.86 21.81
C ALA A 222 3.56 -1.48 20.34
N LEU A 223 3.16 -2.45 19.52
CA LEU A 223 2.90 -2.27 18.10
C LEU A 223 1.41 -2.01 17.86
N ALA A 224 1.09 -1.01 17.06
CA ALA A 224 -0.27 -0.63 16.70
C ALA A 224 -0.28 0.09 15.34
N LEU A 225 -0.90 -0.55 14.34
CA LEU A 225 -1.00 -0.01 12.99
C LEU A 225 -1.96 1.19 13.03
N PRO A 226 -1.53 2.39 12.60
CA PRO A 226 -2.39 3.56 12.65
C PRO A 226 -3.40 3.55 11.51
N THR A 227 -4.54 4.23 11.74
CA THR A 227 -5.31 4.79 10.62
C THR A 227 -4.53 5.92 9.93
N LEU A 228 -4.93 6.33 8.72
CA LEU A 228 -4.27 7.46 8.03
C LEU A 228 -4.31 8.76 8.87
N ALA A 229 -5.45 9.02 9.53
CA ALA A 229 -5.62 10.18 10.40
C ALA A 229 -4.74 10.09 11.66
N GLU A 230 -4.67 8.92 12.29
CA GLU A 230 -3.79 8.69 13.44
C GLU A 230 -2.32 8.87 13.07
N TYR A 231 -1.89 8.39 11.89
CA TYR A 231 -0.51 8.60 11.44
C TYR A 231 -0.19 10.09 11.28
N GLN A 232 -1.08 10.87 10.69
CA GLN A 232 -0.91 12.32 10.59
C GLN A 232 -0.80 12.97 11.98
N GLY A 233 -1.60 12.51 12.94
CA GLY A 233 -1.50 12.93 14.34
C GLY A 233 -0.13 12.58 14.95
N ARG A 234 0.31 11.32 14.81
CA ARG A 234 1.64 10.85 15.26
C ARG A 234 2.77 11.68 14.64
N LEU A 235 2.67 12.00 13.34
CA LEU A 235 3.63 12.82 12.62
C LEU A 235 3.67 14.27 13.13
N ALA A 236 2.50 14.87 13.38
CA ALA A 236 2.40 16.21 13.92
C ALA A 236 3.02 16.32 15.32
N THR A 237 2.73 15.35 16.19
CA THR A 237 3.35 15.25 17.53
C THR A 237 4.86 15.10 17.41
N PHE A 238 5.35 14.17 16.58
CA PHE A 238 6.79 13.98 16.36
C PHE A 238 7.49 15.27 15.88
N GLN A 239 6.87 16.01 14.96
CA GLN A 239 7.42 17.28 14.48
C GLN A 239 7.38 18.39 15.53
N ALA A 240 6.37 18.41 16.40
CA ALA A 240 6.31 19.33 17.53
C ALA A 240 7.43 19.03 18.54
N ASP A 241 7.58 17.78 18.96
CA ASP A 241 8.61 17.33 19.91
C ASP A 241 10.03 17.60 19.38
N ARG A 242 10.24 17.39 18.07
CA ARG A 242 11.52 17.67 17.43
C ARG A 242 11.85 19.17 17.45
N ARG A 243 10.87 20.03 17.15
CA ARG A 243 11.06 21.50 17.19
C ARG A 243 11.33 21.98 18.61
N GLN A 244 10.63 21.43 19.60
CA GLN A 244 10.86 21.78 21.00
C GLN A 244 12.29 21.41 21.44
N ARG A 245 12.74 20.18 21.15
CA ARG A 245 14.11 19.74 21.46
C ARG A 245 15.18 20.60 20.79
N GLN A 246 14.99 20.97 19.52
CA GLN A 246 15.92 21.87 18.82
C GLN A 246 16.03 23.24 19.50
N GLN A 247 14.91 23.83 19.93
CA GLN A 247 14.90 25.10 20.65
C GLN A 247 15.57 24.99 22.03
N GLU A 248 15.36 23.89 22.75
CA GLU A 248 16.00 23.64 24.04
C GLU A 248 17.52 23.45 23.89
N GLU A 249 17.97 22.70 22.88
CA GLU A 249 19.39 22.54 22.57
C GLU A 249 20.05 23.88 22.19
N GLU A 250 19.38 24.70 21.37
CA GLU A 250 19.87 26.03 20.99
C GLU A 250 20.00 26.95 22.20
N LYS A 251 19.02 26.96 23.10
CA LYS A 251 19.08 27.72 24.36
C LYS A 251 20.24 27.25 25.24
N GLN A 252 20.38 25.95 25.44
CA GLN A 252 21.49 25.39 26.22
C GLN A 252 22.85 25.69 25.60
N ARG A 253 22.96 25.69 24.27
CA ARG A 253 24.20 26.08 23.57
C ARG A 253 24.51 27.56 23.78
N ALA A 254 23.50 28.44 23.68
CA ALA A 254 23.66 29.86 23.94
C ALA A 254 24.10 30.13 25.40
N GLU A 255 23.48 29.47 26.37
CA GLU A 255 23.84 29.58 27.79
C GLU A 255 25.27 29.08 28.08
N ARG A 256 25.67 27.95 27.48
CA ARG A 256 27.05 27.43 27.59
C ARG A 256 28.07 28.40 26.99
N LEU A 257 27.75 29.04 25.88
CA LEU A 257 28.61 30.05 25.27
C LEU A 257 28.73 31.27 26.19
N VAL A 258 27.62 31.79 26.72
CA VAL A 258 27.63 32.94 27.66
C VAL A 258 28.41 32.63 28.94
N ASN A 259 28.29 31.42 29.50
CA ASN A 259 29.02 31.00 30.71
C ASN A 259 30.48 30.59 30.47
N SER A 260 30.96 30.61 29.22
CA SER A 260 32.36 30.27 28.86
C SER A 260 33.24 31.49 28.62
N TRP A 261 32.70 32.70 28.74
CA TRP A 261 33.40 34.00 28.73
C TRP A 261 33.55 34.55 30.14
#